data_AF-A0A968JHI4-F1
#
_entry.id   AF-A0A968JHI4-F1
#
_cell.length_a   1.000
_cell.length_b   1.000
_cell.length_c   1.000
_cell.angle_alpha   90.00
_cell.angle_beta   90.00
_cell.angle_gamma   90.00
#
_symmetry.space_group_name_H-M   'P 1'
#
loop_
_entity.id
_entity.type
_entity.pdbx_description
1 polymer ?
#
loop_
_entity_poly.entity_id
_entity_poly.type
_entity_poly.pdbx_seq_one_letter_code
_entity_poly.pdbx_strand_id
1 'polypeptide(L)'
;MMMEINQENRFEWIDKYLDNELSEEELSFFYKTLENDESLQADLQTQQEMHEQMLAHARLKAYAGNQQTIIEDKNSYSKEEYVHFSLIQGILKDKEKRR
;
A
#
# COMPACT_ATOMS: atom_id res chain seq x y z
N MET A 1 19.79 8.16 24.49
CA MET A 1 19.74 6.86 23.78
C MET A 1 20.22 7.15 22.37
N MET A 2 21.21 6.43 21.82
CA MET A 2 21.57 6.63 20.41
C MET A 2 20.49 5.96 19.55
N MET A 3 19.86 6.72 18.66
CA MET A 3 18.95 6.18 17.65
C MET A 3 19.79 5.54 16.54
N GLU A 4 19.42 4.32 16.13
CA GLU A 4 20.10 3.56 15.09
C GLU A 4 19.05 2.84 14.23
N ILE A 5 19.17 2.97 12.91
CA ILE A 5 18.46 2.14 11.94
C ILE A 5 19.47 1.11 11.42
N ASN A 6 19.15 -0.16 11.60
CA ASN A 6 19.92 -1.29 11.12
C ASN A 6 18.99 -2.27 10.39
N GLN A 7 19.55 -3.35 9.84
CA GLN A 7 18.78 -4.32 9.07
C GLN A 7 17.64 -5.00 9.85
N GLU A 8 17.77 -5.09 11.18
CA GLU A 8 16.79 -5.79 12.02
C GLU A 8 15.57 -4.91 12.33
N ASN A 9 15.75 -3.59 12.43
CA ASN A 9 14.68 -2.65 12.81
C ASN A 9 14.24 -1.70 11.68
N ARG A 10 14.88 -1.70 10.50
CA ARG A 10 14.55 -0.77 9.41
C ARG A 10 13.08 -0.78 8.99
N PHE A 11 12.45 -1.96 8.97
CA PHE A 11 11.04 -2.09 8.60
C PHE A 11 10.13 -1.52 9.68
N GLU A 12 10.47 -1.68 10.96
CA GLU A 12 9.72 -1.07 12.06
C GLU A 12 9.77 0.47 12.00
N TRP A 13 10.92 1.03 11.65
CA TRP A 13 11.06 2.48 11.42
C TRP A 13 10.23 2.98 10.24
N ILE A 14 10.21 2.21 9.14
CA ILE A 14 9.37 2.51 7.98
C ILE A 14 7.88 2.43 8.35
N ASP A 15 7.44 1.40 9.05
CA ASP A 15 6.04 1.23 9.46
C ASP A 15 5.61 2.40 10.35
N LYS A 16 6.40 2.75 11.37
CA LYS A 16 6.15 3.92 12.23
C LYS A 16 6.13 5.23 11.44
N TYR A 17 6.96 5.36 10.41
CA TYR A 17 6.95 6.52 9.52
C TYR A 17 5.63 6.59 8.72
N LEU A 18 5.17 5.48 8.15
CA LEU A 18 3.94 5.41 7.36
C LEU A 18 2.69 5.65 8.22
N ASP A 19 2.71 5.19 9.47
CA ASP A 19 1.61 5.37 10.44
C ASP A 19 1.63 6.73 11.15
N ASN A 20 2.60 7.60 10.84
CA ASN A 20 2.85 8.89 11.52
C ASN A 20 3.05 8.76 13.03
N GLU A 21 3.70 7.68 13.49
CA GLU A 21 3.99 7.42 14.90
C GLU A 21 5.36 7.94 15.35
N LEU A 22 6.20 8.38 14.41
CA LEU A 22 7.50 8.97 14.73
C LEU A 22 7.34 10.38 15.31
N SER A 23 8.07 10.65 16.39
CA SER A 23 8.22 12.01 16.94
C SER A 23 9.04 12.92 16.01
N GLU A 24 9.04 14.24 16.25
CA GLU A 24 9.82 15.19 15.44
C GLU A 24 11.33 14.89 15.43
N GLU A 25 11.88 14.47 16.57
CA GLU A 25 13.30 14.09 16.68
C GLU A 25 13.61 12.83 15.87
N GLU A 26 12.72 11.84 15.94
CA GLU A 26 12.80 10.58 15.19
C GLU A 26 12.63 10.79 13.69
N LEU A 27 11.71 11.67 13.27
CA LEU A 27 11.56 12.08 11.87
C LEU A 27 12.82 12.74 11.34
N SER A 28 13.40 13.67 12.09
CA SER A 28 14.64 14.32 11.67
C SER A 28 15.79 13.32 11.54
N PHE A 29 15.88 12.34 12.44
CA PHE A 29 16.86 11.26 12.36
C PHE A 29 16.59 10.35 11.16
N PHE A 30 15.35 9.91 10.97
CA PHE A 30 14.93 9.06 9.88
C PHE A 30 15.26 9.70 8.52
N TYR A 31 14.93 10.98 8.31
CA TYR A 31 15.25 11.69 7.06
C TYR A 31 16.76 11.79 6.80
N LYS A 32 17.56 12.09 7.83
CA LYS A 32 19.02 12.12 7.68
C LYS A 32 19.59 10.76 7.30
N THR A 33 19.07 9.68 7.88
CA THR A 33 19.50 8.33 7.51
C THR A 33 19.04 7.99 6.10
N LEU A 34 17.81 8.36 5.74
CA LEU A 34 17.25 8.15 4.41
C LEU A 34 18.10 8.81 3.33
N GLU A 35 18.56 10.04 3.54
CA GLU A 35 19.44 10.75 2.59
C GLU A 35 20.75 10.02 2.30
N ASN A 36 21.24 9.21 3.23
CA ASN A 36 22.54 8.55 3.14
C ASN A 36 22.45 7.03 2.85
N ASP A 37 21.26 6.43 2.93
CA ASP A 37 21.04 4.99 2.75
C ASP A 37 20.06 4.71 1.60
N GLU A 38 20.60 4.41 0.43
CA GLU A 38 19.83 4.05 -0.77
C GLU A 38 19.01 2.76 -0.58
N SER A 39 19.46 1.81 0.25
CA SER A 39 18.66 0.60 0.54
C SER A 39 17.41 1.00 1.31
N LEU A 40 17.56 1.85 2.34
CA LEU A 40 16.43 2.31 3.14
C LEU A 40 15.43 3.09 2.29
N GLN A 41 15.88 3.89 1.32
CA GLN A 41 15.01 4.56 0.35
C GLN A 41 14.20 3.56 -0.48
N ALA A 42 14.85 2.54 -1.03
CA ALA A 42 14.19 1.51 -1.84
C ALA A 42 13.18 0.69 -1.02
N ASP A 43 13.53 0.36 0.24
CA ASP A 43 12.64 -0.32 1.17
C ASP A 43 11.42 0.55 1.50
N LEU A 44 11.62 1.85 1.79
CA LEU A 44 10.53 2.79 2.05
C LEU A 44 9.59 2.90 0.85
N GLN A 45 10.13 3.05 -0.36
CA GLN A 45 9.32 3.13 -1.57
C GLN A 45 8.48 1.87 -1.78
N THR A 46 9.08 0.69 -1.58
CA THR A 46 8.38 -0.59 -1.71
C THR A 46 7.22 -0.70 -0.70
N GLN A 47 7.45 -0.30 0.55
CA GLN A 47 6.41 -0.31 1.58
C GLN A 47 5.31 0.72 1.32
N GLN A 48 5.64 1.91 0.81
CA GLN A 48 4.65 2.91 0.39
C GLN A 48 3.72 2.37 -0.70
N GLU A 49 4.28 1.74 -1.73
CA GLU A 49 3.50 1.14 -2.81
C GLU A 49 2.57 0.03 -2.28
N MET A 50 3.05 -0.82 -1.36
CA MET A 50 2.23 -1.84 -0.72
C MET A 50 1.12 -1.24 0.15
N HIS A 51 1.44 -0.21 0.94
CA HIS A 51 0.49 0.47 1.81
C HIS A 51 -0.62 1.16 1.02
N GLU A 52 -0.27 1.84 -0.09
CA GLU A 52 -1.25 2.43 -1.00
C GLU A 52 -2.14 1.38 -1.67
N GLN A 53 -1.59 0.25 -2.09
CA GLN A 53 -2.38 -0.85 -2.65
C GLN A 53 -3.34 -1.46 -1.62
N MET A 54 -2.91 -1.61 -0.36
CA MET A 54 -3.79 -2.09 0.71
C MET A 54 -4.92 -1.09 1.00
N LEU A 55 -4.62 0.20 1.05
CA LEU A 55 -5.64 1.24 1.20
C LEU A 55 -6.60 1.29 0.00
N ALA A 56 -6.09 1.16 -1.23
CA ALA A 56 -6.91 1.05 -2.43
C ALA A 56 -7.82 -0.18 -2.38
N HIS A 57 -7.30 -1.34 -1.96
CA HIS A 57 -8.07 -2.56 -1.80
C HIS A 57 -9.14 -2.42 -0.70
N ALA A 58 -8.80 -1.82 0.44
CA ALA A 58 -9.74 -1.55 1.53
C ALA A 58 -10.85 -0.59 1.09
N ARG A 59 -10.51 0.47 0.34
CA ARG A 59 -11.48 1.40 -0.26
C ARG A 59 -12.40 0.66 -1.24
N LEU A 60 -11.85 -0.13 -2.17
CA LEU A 60 -12.65 -0.91 -3.11
C LEU A 60 -13.59 -1.89 -2.41
N LYS A 61 -13.13 -2.54 -1.33
CA LYS A 61 -13.96 -3.45 -0.52
C LYS A 61 -15.03 -2.69 0.25
N ALA A 62 -14.75 -1.50 0.78
CA ALA A 62 -15.74 -0.64 1.40
C ALA A 62 -16.80 -0.16 0.39
N TYR A 63 -16.38 0.17 -0.84
CA TYR A 63 -17.30 0.47 -1.93
C TYR A 63 -18.15 -0.74 -2.31
N ALA A 64 -17.57 -1.94 -2.44
CA ALA A 64 -18.32 -3.17 -2.72
C ALA A 64 -19.26 -3.58 -1.56
N GLY A 65 -18.87 -3.31 -0.31
CA GLY A 65 -19.71 -3.52 0.87
C GLY A 65 -20.87 -2.51 1.00
N ASN A 66 -20.73 -1.32 0.41
CA ASN A 66 -21.78 -0.30 0.32
C ASN A 66 -22.63 -0.38 -0.96
N GLN A 67 -22.38 -1.34 -1.87
CA GLN A 67 -23.22 -1.62 -3.03
C GLN A 67 -24.46 -2.47 -2.69
N GLN A 68 -25.20 -2.05 -1.66
CA GLN A 68 -26.65 -2.11 -1.75
C GLN A 68 -27.26 -0.81 -2.31
N THR A 69 -26.45 0.21 -2.60
CA THR A 69 -26.96 1.41 -3.27
C THR A 69 -25.91 2.03 -4.19
N ILE A 70 -26.32 2.23 -5.44
CA ILE A 70 -25.68 3.01 -6.52
C ILE A 70 -24.64 2.23 -7.34
N ILE A 71 -25.16 1.24 -8.06
CA ILE A 71 -24.83 1.08 -9.48
C ILE A 71 -25.39 2.33 -10.17
N GLU A 72 -24.55 3.32 -10.51
CA GLU A 72 -24.79 4.33 -11.57
C GLU A 72 -23.71 5.42 -11.52
N ASP A 73 -22.49 5.11 -11.95
CA ASP A 73 -21.77 6.07 -12.78
C ASP A 73 -20.86 5.31 -13.75
N LYS A 74 -21.25 5.26 -15.02
CA LYS A 74 -20.59 4.45 -16.07
C LYS A 74 -19.39 5.17 -16.70
N ASN A 75 -18.78 6.13 -16.02
CA ASN A 75 -17.82 7.03 -16.67
C ASN A 75 -16.55 7.39 -15.87
N SER A 76 -16.12 6.56 -14.91
CA SER A 76 -14.86 6.84 -14.18
C SER A 76 -13.89 5.66 -14.10
N TYR A 77 -14.06 4.62 -14.91
CA TYR A 77 -13.01 3.63 -15.10
C TYR A 77 -12.12 4.05 -16.27
N SER A 78 -10.83 4.25 -16.01
CA SER A 78 -9.88 4.27 -17.11
C SER A 78 -9.86 2.87 -17.76
N LYS A 79 -9.67 2.81 -19.08
CA LYS A 79 -9.73 1.54 -19.84
C LYS A 79 -8.77 0.48 -19.29
N GLU A 80 -7.69 0.88 -18.63
CA GLU A 80 -6.67 -0.01 -18.08
C GLU A 80 -7.14 -0.69 -16.78
N GLU A 81 -7.91 0.00 -15.94
CA GLU A 81 -8.46 -0.54 -14.70
C GLU A 81 -9.55 -1.59 -14.96
N TYR A 82 -10.36 -1.40 -16.02
CA TYR A 82 -11.38 -2.37 -16.42
C TYR A 82 -10.77 -3.68 -16.96
N VAL A 83 -9.62 -3.59 -17.63
CA VAL A 83 -8.88 -4.77 -18.12
C VAL A 83 -8.31 -5.56 -16.95
N HIS A 84 -7.76 -4.88 -15.94
CA HIS A 84 -7.24 -5.53 -14.74
C HIS A 84 -8.34 -6.24 -13.95
N PHE A 85 -9.51 -5.59 -13.82
CA PHE A 85 -10.69 -6.19 -13.18
C PHE A 85 -11.18 -7.44 -13.92
N SER A 86 -11.24 -7.39 -15.26
CA SER A 86 -11.70 -8.51 -16.08
C SER A 86 -10.75 -9.72 -16.02
N LEU A 87 -9.44 -9.48 -15.96
CA LEU A 87 -8.43 -10.54 -15.86
C LEU A 87 -8.51 -11.27 -14.52
N ILE A 88 -8.66 -10.52 -13.42
CA ILE A 88 -8.74 -11.07 -12.06
C ILE A 88 -10.03 -11.89 -11.89
N GLN A 89 -11.18 -11.39 -12.39
CA GLN A 89 -12.44 -12.13 -12.34
C GLN A 89 -12.42 -13.41 -13.19
N GLY A 90 -11.72 -13.40 -14.32
CA GLY A 90 -11.51 -14.59 -15.15
C GLY A 90 -10.70 -15.68 -14.43
N ILE A 91 -9.62 -15.30 -13.75
CA ILE A 91 -8.76 -16.22 -12.99
C ILE A 91 -9.48 -16.80 -11.77
N LEU A 92 -10.29 -15.99 -11.08
CA LEU A 92 -11.06 -16.45 -9.92
C LEU A 92 -12.15 -17.47 -10.32
N LYS A 93 -12.87 -17.24 -11.42
CA LYS A 93 -13.84 -18.21 -11.94
C LYS A 93 -13.22 -19.54 -12.36
N ASP A 94 -12.01 -19.52 -12.91
CA ASP A 94 -11.34 -20.75 -13.35
C ASP A 94 -10.79 -21.59 -12.19
N LYS A 95 -10.48 -20.95 -11.05
CA LYS A 95 -10.10 -21.65 -9.80
C LYS A 95 -11.29 -22.28 -9.09
N GLU A 96 -12.47 -21.68 -9.18
CA GLU A 96 -13.70 -22.21 -8.56
C GLU A 96 -14.25 -23.43 -9.30
N LYS A 97 -14.02 -23.51 -10.62
CA LYS A 97 -14.47 -24.62 -11.48
C LYS A 97 -13.60 -25.88 -11.41
N ARG A 98 -12.41 -25.81 -10.80
CA ARG A 98 -11.47 -26.94 -10.62
C ARG A 98 -11.52 -27.57 -9.21
N ARG A 99 -12.51 -27.20 -8.39
CA ARG A 99 -12.82 -27.88 -7.12
C ARG A 99 -13.91 -28.92 -7.29
#